data_AF-A0A9N9IEB5-F1
#
_entry.id   AF-A0A9N9IEB5-F1
#
_cell.length_a   1.000
_cell.length_b   1.000
_cell.length_c   1.000
_cell.angle_alpha   90.00
_cell.angle_beta   90.00
_cell.angle_gamma   90.00
#
_symmetry.space_group_name_H-M   'P 1'
#
loop_
_entity.id
_entity.type
_entity.pdbx_description
1 polymer ?
#
loop_
_entity_poly.entity_id
_entity_poly.type
_entity_poly.pdbx_seq_one_letter_code
_entity_poly.pdbx_strand_id
1 'polypeptide(L)'
;MTEVAGVTEVAGVTEVTEVAGVTEVTEVAGVTEVTEVVGVIEVTEVAGLTEVAELTEVARVTEAAGVMEAAGVTEAAEITEAAEITEVVGVTEVAEVVEMVETFDFWD
;
A
#
# COMPACT_ATOMS: atom_id res chain seq x y z
N MET A 1 -4.63 -5.09 -20.57
CA MET A 1 -3.88 -4.73 -19.37
C MET A 1 -2.57 -4.15 -19.87
N THR A 2 -2.34 -2.88 -19.58
CA THR A 2 -1.08 -2.21 -19.92
C THR A 2 -0.17 -2.42 -18.72
N GLU A 3 0.87 -3.24 -18.86
CA GLU A 3 1.83 -3.45 -17.79
C GLU A 3 2.77 -2.24 -17.72
N VAL A 4 2.94 -1.70 -16.52
CA VAL A 4 3.86 -0.60 -16.24
C VAL A 4 5.14 -1.21 -15.67
N ALA A 5 6.23 -1.11 -16.43
CA ALA A 5 7.50 -1.71 -16.06
C ALA A 5 8.20 -1.02 -14.89
N GLY A 6 7.90 0.26 -14.64
CA GLY A 6 8.50 1.00 -13.53
C GLY A 6 7.94 2.41 -13.38
N VAL A 7 7.77 2.83 -12.13
CA VAL A 7 7.40 4.19 -11.74
C VAL A 7 8.40 4.67 -10.71
N THR A 8 9.12 5.75 -11.02
CA THR A 8 10.15 6.28 -10.11
C THR A 8 9.54 7.08 -8.97
N GLU A 9 8.55 7.92 -9.25
CA GLU A 9 7.98 8.81 -8.24
C GLU A 9 6.51 9.11 -8.58
N VAL A 10 5.66 9.03 -7.57
CA VAL A 10 4.28 9.54 -7.60
C VAL A 10 4.11 10.46 -6.41
N ALA A 11 3.85 11.74 -6.68
CA ALA A 11 3.76 12.74 -5.62
C ALA A 11 2.52 13.64 -5.76
N GLY A 12 1.85 13.93 -4.63
CA GLY A 12 0.82 14.96 -4.53
C GLY A 12 -0.45 14.64 -5.33
N VAL A 13 -0.88 13.38 -5.32
CA VAL A 13 -2.02 12.90 -6.09
C VAL A 13 -3.28 12.95 -5.23
N THR A 14 -4.33 13.59 -5.75
CA THR A 14 -5.61 13.64 -5.05
C THR A 14 -6.42 12.36 -5.21
N GLU A 15 -6.44 11.75 -6.39
CA GLU A 15 -7.29 10.60 -6.66
C GLU A 15 -6.64 9.71 -7.72
N VAL A 16 -6.63 8.40 -7.46
CA VAL A 16 -6.29 7.36 -8.43
C VAL A 16 -7.40 6.32 -8.44
N THR A 17 -8.09 6.18 -9.57
CA THR A 17 -9.21 5.24 -9.68
C THR A 17 -8.74 3.78 -9.84
N GLU A 18 -7.72 3.53 -10.66
CA GLU A 18 -7.27 2.17 -10.97
C GLU A 18 -5.77 2.15 -11.25
N VAL A 19 -5.07 1.20 -10.65
CA VAL A 19 -3.69 0.84 -10.97
C VAL A 19 -3.63 -0.65 -11.23
N ALA A 20 -3.08 -1.06 -12.38
CA ALA A 20 -3.00 -2.46 -12.75
C ALA A 20 -1.63 -2.85 -13.32
N GLY A 21 -1.07 -3.97 -12.87
CA GLY A 21 0.09 -4.62 -13.46
C GLY A 21 1.36 -3.79 -13.39
N VAL A 22 1.76 -3.39 -12.18
CA VAL A 22 2.97 -2.60 -11.95
C VAL A 22 4.09 -3.49 -11.45
N THR A 23 5.24 -3.45 -12.13
CA THR A 23 6.41 -4.26 -11.71
C THR A 23 7.16 -3.62 -10.56
N GLU A 24 7.40 -2.31 -10.62
CA GLU A 24 8.21 -1.62 -9.62
C GLU A 24 7.70 -0.20 -9.41
N VAL A 25 7.56 0.19 -8.15
CA VAL A 25 7.37 1.57 -7.72
C VAL A 25 8.44 1.92 -6.71
N THR A 26 9.23 2.95 -6.98
CA THR A 26 10.26 3.39 -6.03
C THR A 26 9.61 4.21 -4.91
N GLU A 27 8.92 5.30 -5.24
CA GLU A 27 8.37 6.21 -4.23
C GLU A 27 6.91 6.60 -4.54
N VAL A 28 6.06 6.54 -3.51
CA VAL A 28 4.72 7.12 -3.49
C VAL A 28 4.58 8.04 -2.29
N ALA A 29 4.29 9.32 -2.54
CA ALA A 29 4.20 10.34 -1.51
C ALA A 29 2.94 11.21 -1.63
N GLY A 30 2.19 11.36 -0.53
CA GLY A 30 1.09 12.33 -0.45
C GLY A 30 -0.06 12.00 -1.41
N VAL A 31 -0.61 10.80 -1.25
CA VAL A 31 -1.78 10.34 -2.02
C VAL A 31 -3.00 10.38 -1.11
N THR A 32 -4.06 11.07 -1.55
CA THR A 32 -5.29 11.14 -0.75
C THR A 32 -6.13 9.87 -0.92
N GLU A 33 -6.45 9.49 -2.16
CA GLU A 33 -7.38 8.38 -2.42
C GLU A 33 -6.87 7.47 -3.53
N VAL A 34 -6.90 6.16 -3.26
CA VAL A 34 -6.73 5.10 -4.26
C VAL A 34 -7.90 4.13 -4.16
N THR A 35 -8.68 4.01 -5.24
CA THR A 35 -9.84 3.11 -5.22
C THR A 35 -9.43 1.65 -5.40
N GLU A 36 -8.69 1.33 -6.46
CA GLU A 36 -8.36 -0.06 -6.80
C GLU A 36 -6.90 -0.21 -7.22
N VAL A 37 -6.21 -1.21 -6.65
CA VAL A 37 -4.88 -1.64 -7.06
C VAL A 37 -4.85 -3.15 -7.28
N VAL A 38 -4.44 -3.55 -8.49
CA VAL A 38 -4.37 -4.95 -8.91
C VAL A 38 -2.96 -5.29 -9.41
N GLY A 39 -2.27 -6.14 -8.66
CA GLY A 39 -0.99 -6.72 -9.08
C GLY A 39 0.15 -5.71 -9.07
N VAL A 40 0.80 -5.57 -7.90
CA VAL A 40 2.05 -4.83 -7.73
C VAL A 40 3.13 -5.78 -7.22
N ILE A 41 4.25 -5.85 -7.91
CA ILE A 41 5.32 -6.76 -7.52
C ILE A 41 6.19 -6.14 -6.42
N GLU A 42 6.66 -4.91 -6.60
CA GLU A 42 7.56 -4.28 -5.65
C GLU A 42 7.21 -2.80 -5.43
N VAL A 43 7.13 -2.41 -4.16
CA VAL A 43 7.09 -1.02 -3.72
C VAL A 43 8.22 -0.80 -2.73
N THR A 44 9.08 0.20 -2.99
CA THR A 44 10.15 0.53 -2.06
C THR A 44 9.62 1.38 -0.91
N GLU A 45 9.03 2.54 -1.21
CA GLU A 45 8.59 3.50 -0.18
C GLU A 45 7.18 4.02 -0.45
N VAL A 46 6.34 3.99 0.60
CA VAL A 46 5.02 4.64 0.62
C VAL A 46 4.96 5.59 1.82
N ALA A 47 4.66 6.86 1.58
CA ALA A 47 4.56 7.88 2.62
C ALA A 47 3.30 8.74 2.48
N GLY A 48 2.56 8.91 3.57
CA GLY A 48 1.44 9.86 3.63
C GLY A 48 0.30 9.48 2.69
N LEU A 49 -0.22 8.27 2.87
CA LEU A 49 -1.36 7.76 2.13
C LEU A 49 -2.60 7.85 3.02
N THR A 50 -3.66 8.51 2.55
CA THR A 50 -4.87 8.69 3.38
C THR A 50 -5.81 7.49 3.25
N GLU A 51 -6.21 7.11 2.04
CA GLU A 51 -7.19 6.03 1.84
C GLU A 51 -6.79 5.10 0.68
N VAL A 52 -6.82 3.78 0.93
CA VAL A 52 -6.90 2.74 -0.12
C VAL A 52 -8.13 1.88 0.10
N ALA A 53 -8.99 1.73 -0.91
CA ALA A 53 -10.23 0.96 -0.76
C ALA A 53 -10.09 -0.53 -1.08
N GLU A 54 -9.34 -0.91 -2.12
CA GLU A 54 -9.13 -2.32 -2.50
C GLU A 54 -7.69 -2.59 -3.01
N LEU A 55 -7.05 -3.60 -2.42
CA LEU A 55 -5.71 -4.10 -2.76
C LEU A 55 -5.77 -5.60 -3.00
N THR A 56 -5.60 -6.05 -4.25
CA THR A 56 -5.70 -7.48 -4.56
C THR A 56 -4.40 -8.24 -4.29
N GLU A 57 -3.28 -7.74 -4.80
CA GLU A 57 -2.00 -8.46 -4.72
C GLU A 57 -0.84 -7.46 -4.65
N VAL A 58 -0.08 -7.53 -3.57
CA VAL A 58 1.21 -6.85 -3.43
C VAL A 58 2.25 -7.85 -2.95
N ALA A 59 3.28 -8.10 -3.77
CA ALA A 59 4.29 -9.10 -3.39
C ALA A 59 5.28 -8.57 -2.35
N ARG A 60 5.79 -7.33 -2.51
CA ARG A 60 6.72 -6.74 -1.53
C ARG A 60 6.48 -5.25 -1.31
N VAL A 61 6.51 -4.85 -0.04
CA VAL A 61 6.63 -3.46 0.42
C VAL A 61 7.83 -3.37 1.36
N THR A 62 8.79 -2.51 1.04
CA THR A 62 9.95 -2.33 1.92
C THR A 62 9.60 -1.42 3.09
N GLU A 63 9.06 -0.24 2.81
CA GLU A 63 8.67 0.74 3.84
C GLU A 63 7.29 1.33 3.56
N ALA A 64 6.43 1.31 4.58
CA ALA A 64 5.15 1.99 4.56
C ALA A 64 4.99 2.86 5.81
N ALA A 65 4.80 4.17 5.61
CA ALA A 65 4.66 5.16 6.67
C ALA A 65 3.43 6.06 6.46
N GLY A 66 2.68 6.30 7.54
CA GLY A 66 1.58 7.26 7.55
C GLY A 66 0.42 6.84 6.64
N VAL A 67 -0.01 5.58 6.75
CA VAL A 67 -1.20 5.05 6.06
C VAL A 67 -2.40 5.19 7.00
N MET A 68 -3.36 6.04 6.66
CA MET A 68 -4.49 6.30 7.55
C MET A 68 -5.56 5.21 7.46
N GLU A 69 -6.01 4.86 6.26
CA GLU A 69 -7.04 3.84 6.05
C GLU A 69 -6.69 2.92 4.88
N ALA A 70 -6.77 1.62 5.11
CA ALA A 70 -6.67 0.59 4.08
C ALA A 70 -7.79 -0.44 4.23
N ALA A 71 -8.60 -0.59 3.20
CA ALA A 71 -9.66 -1.58 3.13
C ALA A 71 -9.35 -2.66 2.07
N GLY A 72 -9.93 -3.84 2.24
CA GLY A 72 -10.00 -4.86 1.20
C GLY A 72 -8.63 -5.35 0.71
N VAL A 73 -7.74 -5.72 1.61
CA VAL A 73 -6.43 -6.30 1.27
C VAL A 73 -6.56 -7.82 1.12
N THR A 74 -6.44 -8.33 -0.10
CA THR A 74 -6.56 -9.78 -0.34
C THR A 74 -5.24 -10.49 -0.04
N GLU A 75 -4.14 -10.08 -0.68
CA GLU A 75 -2.84 -10.72 -0.50
C GLU A 75 -1.71 -9.70 -0.40
N ALA A 76 -0.95 -9.77 0.69
CA ALA A 76 0.33 -9.10 0.85
C ALA A 76 1.39 -10.13 1.28
N ALA A 77 2.42 -10.36 0.46
CA ALA A 77 3.39 -11.41 0.76
C ALA A 77 4.47 -10.95 1.76
N GLU A 78 5.04 -9.76 1.61
CA GLU A 78 6.12 -9.29 2.48
C GLU A 78 6.02 -7.79 2.75
N ILE A 79 6.03 -7.42 4.02
CA ILE A 79 6.18 -6.03 4.49
C ILE A 79 7.39 -5.98 5.42
N THR A 80 8.42 -5.22 5.07
CA THR A 80 9.63 -5.14 5.90
C THR A 80 9.44 -4.17 7.06
N GLU A 81 9.05 -2.94 6.79
CA GLU A 81 8.87 -1.89 7.80
C GLU A 81 7.50 -1.21 7.63
N ALA A 82 6.75 -1.13 8.72
CA ALA A 82 5.46 -0.45 8.78
C ALA A 82 5.40 0.49 9.99
N ALA A 83 5.03 1.75 9.75
CA ALA A 83 4.91 2.77 10.77
C ALA A 83 3.64 3.63 10.58
N GLU A 84 3.04 4.07 11.69
CA GLU A 84 1.91 5.01 11.69
C GLU A 84 0.71 4.56 10.83
N ILE A 85 0.41 3.25 10.84
CA ILE A 85 -0.80 2.71 10.22
C ILE A 85 -1.97 2.85 11.20
N THR A 86 -3.04 3.56 10.81
CA THR A 86 -4.16 3.86 11.71
C THR A 86 -5.28 2.82 11.62
N GLU A 87 -5.78 2.52 10.42
CA GLU A 87 -6.89 1.59 10.21
C GLU A 87 -6.62 0.63 9.05
N VAL A 88 -6.84 -0.67 9.30
CA VAL A 88 -6.82 -1.70 8.25
C VAL A 88 -8.03 -2.63 8.43
N VAL A 89 -8.88 -2.71 7.40
CA VAL A 89 -10.12 -3.51 7.43
C VAL A 89 -10.14 -4.51 6.28
N GLY A 90 -10.54 -5.75 6.57
CA GLY A 90 -10.76 -6.76 5.53
C GLY A 90 -9.45 -7.26 4.90
N VAL A 91 -8.51 -7.70 5.75
CA VAL A 91 -7.29 -8.39 5.32
C VAL A 91 -7.56 -9.89 5.25
N THR A 92 -7.28 -10.52 4.11
CA THR A 92 -7.46 -11.96 3.93
C THR A 92 -6.17 -12.71 4.22
N GLU A 93 -5.06 -12.35 3.58
CA GLU A 93 -3.76 -13.02 3.72
C GLU A 93 -2.60 -12.03 3.81
N VAL A 94 -1.78 -12.19 4.84
CA VAL A 94 -0.46 -11.56 4.98
C VAL A 94 0.54 -12.65 5.34
N ALA A 95 1.57 -12.83 4.52
CA ALA A 95 2.52 -13.92 4.74
C ALA A 95 3.64 -13.54 5.73
N GLU A 96 4.21 -12.34 5.62
CA GLU A 96 5.29 -11.87 6.51
C GLU A 96 5.23 -10.36 6.78
N VAL A 97 5.40 -10.00 8.05
CA VAL A 97 5.70 -8.62 8.51
C VAL A 97 6.92 -8.69 9.41
N VAL A 98 8.00 -8.00 9.06
CA VAL A 98 9.29 -8.08 9.77
C VAL A 98 9.36 -7.10 10.93
N GLU A 99 8.95 -5.85 10.71
CA GLU A 99 9.09 -4.76 11.66
C GLU A 99 7.84 -3.88 11.65
N MET A 100 7.37 -3.54 12.85
CA MET A 100 6.18 -2.73 13.05
C MET A 100 6.43 -1.82 14.26
N VAL A 101 6.60 -0.52 13.99
CA VAL A 101 6.79 0.49 15.04
C VAL A 101 5.44 1.06 15.45
N GLU A 102 5.25 1.19 16.76
CA GLU A 102 3.96 1.31 17.47
C GLU A 102 2.83 2.02 16.71
N THR A 103 1.79 1.23 16.47
CA THR A 103 0.42 1.63 16.12
C THR A 103 -0.48 1.44 17.35
N PHE A 104 -1.30 2.43 17.68
CA PHE A 104 -2.40 2.33 18.65
C PHE A 104 -3.62 3.00 17.98
N ASP A 105 -4.82 2.43 17.91
CA ASP A 105 -5.42 1.42 18.79
C ASP A 105 -6.51 0.65 18.01
N PHE A 106 -6.50 -0.67 18.15
CA PHE A 106 -7.64 -1.55 17.90
C PHE A 106 -8.78 -1.14 18.85
N TRP A 107 -9.81 -0.41 18.40
CA TRP A 107 -10.98 -0.15 19.25
C TRP A 107 -12.32 -0.15 18.50
N ASP A 108 -13.13 -1.15 18.88
CA ASP A 108 -14.57 -1.44 18.67
C ASP A 108 -15.08 -1.70 17.25
#